data_AF-A0A3S4F125-F1
#
_entry.id   AF-A0A3S4F125-F1
#
_cell.length_a   1.000
_cell.length_b   1.000
_cell.length_c   1.000
_cell.angle_alpha   90.00
_cell.angle_beta   90.00
_cell.angle_gamma   90.00
#
_symmetry.space_group_name_H-M   'P 1'
#
loop_
_entity.id
_entity.type
_entity.pdbx_description
1 polymer ?
#
loop_
_entity_poly.entity_id
_entity_poly.type
_entity_poly.pdbx_seq_one_letter_code
_entity_poly.pdbx_strand_id
1 'polypeptide(L)' 'MGRQPLKKQRFRLSDGLCMEDEQFSVKHYDARVKDGVVQLRG' A
#
# COMPACT_ATOMS: atom_id res chain seq x y z
N MET A 1 8.09 -21.13 6.55
CA MET A 1 8.27 -19.67 6.40
C MET A 1 6.90 -19.02 6.19
N GLY A 2 6.08 -18.98 7.24
CA GLY A 2 4.79 -18.30 7.19
C GLY A 2 5.01 -16.80 7.32
N ARG A 3 4.34 -16.00 6.50
CA ARG A 3 4.38 -14.53 6.59
C ARG A 3 3.80 -14.12 7.94
N GLN A 4 4.62 -14.05 8.98
CA GLN A 4 4.25 -13.33 10.18
C GLN A 4 3.93 -11.89 9.75
N PRO A 5 2.88 -11.25 10.29
CA PRO A 5 2.65 -9.82 10.12
C PRO A 5 3.78 -9.09 10.87
N LEU A 6 4.95 -9.04 10.25
CA LEU A 6 6.21 -8.65 10.87
C LEU A 6 6.20 -7.13 11.06
N LYS A 7 6.03 -6.74 12.34
CA LYS A 7 5.97 -5.37 12.89
C LYS A 7 4.72 -4.59 12.47
N LYS A 8 4.15 -3.86 13.44
CA LYS A 8 3.00 -2.94 13.28
C LYS A 8 3.40 -1.68 12.50
N GLN A 9 4.03 -1.85 11.33
CA GLN A 9 4.41 -0.72 10.50
C GLN A 9 3.19 -0.13 9.82
N ARG A 10 3.12 1.20 9.77
CA ARG A 10 2.04 1.96 9.14
C ARG A 10 2.55 2.51 7.82
N PHE A 11 1.81 2.22 6.76
CA PHE A 11 2.08 2.76 5.44
C PHE A 11 0.95 3.70 5.04
N ARG A 12 1.31 4.88 4.54
CA ARG A 12 0.33 5.86 4.06
C ARG A 12 -0.32 5.37 2.78
N LEU A 13 -1.65 5.28 2.75
CA LEU A 13 -2.37 4.72 1.60
C LEU A 13 -2.24 5.56 0.31
N SER A 14 -1.96 6.85 0.43
CA SER A 14 -1.86 7.78 -0.70
C SER A 14 -0.66 7.53 -1.62
N ASP A 15 0.41 6.92 -1.11
CA ASP A 15 1.69 6.80 -1.84
C ASP A 15 2.58 5.66 -1.35
N GLY A 16 2.20 4.96 -0.28
CA GLY A 16 2.91 3.78 0.22
C GLY A 16 4.11 4.08 1.11
N LEU A 17 4.38 5.33 1.50
CA LEU A 17 5.49 5.65 2.42
C LEU A 17 5.27 5.02 3.81
N CYS A 18 6.33 4.42 4.36
CA CYS A 18 6.36 3.98 5.75
C CYS A 18 6.41 5.19 6.69
N MET A 19 5.48 5.28 7.63
CA MET A 19 5.38 6.41 8.55
C MET A 19 6.40 6.35 9.70
N GLU A 20 7.05 5.21 9.89
CA GLU A 20 8.08 5.05 10.92
C GLU A 20 9.50 5.25 10.38
N ASP A 21 9.70 5.05 9.08
CA ASP A 21 11.00 5.18 8.43
C ASP A 21 10.82 5.58 6.97
N GLU A 22 11.09 6.85 6.68
CA GLU A 22 10.87 7.45 5.35
C GLU A 22 11.79 6.87 4.27
N GLN A 23 12.79 6.04 4.64
CA GLN A 23 13.64 5.32 3.69
C GLN A 23 12.94 4.08 3.09
N PHE A 24 11.83 3.64 3.69
CA PHE A 24 11.06 2.49 3.22
C PHE A 24 9.72 2.92 2.64
N SER A 25 9.36 2.32 1.50
CA SER A 25 8.04 2.47 0.89
C SER A 25 7.57 1.16 0.28
N VAL A 26 6.26 0.99 0.19
CA VAL A 26 5.62 -0.09 -0.58
C VAL A 26 5.15 0.45 -1.92
N LYS A 27 5.03 -0.45 -2.91
CA LYS A 27 4.53 -0.08 -4.23
C LYS A 27 3.10 0.46 -4.15
N HIS A 28 2.91 1.69 -4.58
CA HIS A 28 1.60 2.32 -4.73
C HIS A 28 0.97 1.94 -6.09
N TYR A 29 -0.35 1.74 -6.10
CA TYR A 29 -1.14 1.50 -7.29
C TYR A 29 -2.26 2.52 -7.37
N ASP A 30 -2.41 3.16 -8.51
CA ASP A 30 -3.53 4.06 -8.76
C ASP A 30 -4.81 3.22 -8.87
N ALA A 31 -5.79 3.49 -8.00
CA ALA A 31 -7.03 2.74 -7.90
C ALA A 31 -8.22 3.67 -8.14
N ARG A 32 -9.21 3.20 -8.88
CA ARG A 32 -10.46 3.92 -9.12
C ARG A 32 -11.66 2.98 -9.10
N VAL A 33 -12.85 3.54 -8.91
CA VAL A 33 -14.11 2.82 -9.09
C VAL A 33 -14.73 3.25 -10.41
N LYS A 34 -15.07 2.30 -11.27
CA LYS A 34 -15.81 2.53 -12.51
C LYS A 34 -16.91 1.49 -12.62
N ASP A 35 -18.16 1.96 -12.80
CA ASP A 35 -19.34 1.10 -12.93
C ASP A 35 -19.51 0.11 -11.76
N GLY A 36 -19.20 0.55 -10.53
CA GLY A 36 -19.25 -0.29 -9.33
C GLY A 36 -18.09 -1.28 -9.19
N VAL A 37 -17.13 -1.28 -10.12
CA VAL A 37 -15.97 -2.19 -10.13
C VAL A 37 -14.69 -1.42 -9.78
N VAL A 38 -13.91 -1.97 -8.84
CA VAL A 38 -12.58 -1.46 -8.49
C VAL A 38 -11.59 -1.82 -9.60
N GLN A 39 -10.88 -0.82 -10.11
CA GLN A 39 -9.87 -0.95 -11.16
C GLN A 39 -8.53 -0.46 -10.63
N LEU A 40 -7.46 -1.16 -10.99
CA LEU A 40 -6.08 -0.70 -10.81
C LEU A 40 -5.54 -0.22 -12.15
N ARG A 41 -4.78 0.87 -12.15
CA ARG A 41 -4.01 1.33 -13.32
C ARG A 41 -2.69 0.56 -13.36
N GLY A 42 -2.49 -0.20 -14.44
CA GLY A 42 -1.24 -0.89 -14.76
C GLY A 42 -0.25 0.02 -15.48
#